data_AF-D5U2J4-F1
#
_entry.id   AF-D5U2J4-F1
#
_cell.length_a   1.000
_cell.length_b   1.000
_cell.length_c   1.000
_cell.angle_alpha   90.00
_cell.angle_beta   90.00
_cell.angle_gamma   90.00
#
_symmetry.space_group_name_H-M   'P 1'
#
loop_
_entity.id
_entity.type
_entity.pdbx_description
1 polymer ?
#
loop_
_entity_poly.entity_id
_entity_poly.type
_entity_poly.pdbx_seq_one_letter_code
_entity_poly.pdbx_strand_id
1 'polypeptide(L)'
;MSLQCSDLNEVVGLLREIPCSNELTLLQVLLAHSWRGLGRVGTSKALKMSERRVRKIIECLKANKIVNDSGSVNKDSLKKLLDILKVKTIKTDKGLYITAYTPLSKNLLEMAASRIVELRDYLVIGTGSSSTVWMIGVSLGSPGGIMFPRVPTDYVEEALKGVNQEGLENSLVIVWRVYEEIIFDSVVLYSLAQLCASS
;
A
#
# COMPACT_ATOMS: atom_id res chain seq x y z
N MET A 1 -0.67 -18.17 1.42
CA MET A 1 -1.73 -17.45 0.68
C MET A 1 -1.16 -16.09 0.31
N SER A 2 -1.35 -15.60 -0.92
CA SER A 2 -0.78 -14.32 -1.40
C SER A 2 -1.86 -13.44 -2.04
N LEU A 3 -1.63 -12.14 -2.07
CA LEU A 3 -2.54 -11.17 -2.69
C LEU A 3 -2.44 -11.15 -4.21
N GLN A 4 -3.60 -11.08 -4.86
CA GLN A 4 -3.74 -11.10 -6.31
C GLN A 4 -4.42 -9.82 -6.82
N CYS A 5 -4.35 -9.59 -8.13
CA CYS A 5 -5.04 -8.47 -8.76
C CYS A 5 -6.55 -8.48 -8.51
N SER A 6 -7.19 -9.67 -8.51
CA SER A 6 -8.62 -9.78 -8.23
C SER A 6 -8.98 -9.25 -6.84
N ASP A 7 -8.15 -9.53 -5.83
CA ASP A 7 -8.37 -9.06 -4.46
C ASP A 7 -8.32 -7.53 -4.40
N LEU A 8 -7.31 -6.91 -5.03
CA LEU A 8 -7.13 -5.46 -5.05
C LEU A 8 -8.22 -4.75 -5.84
N ASN A 9 -8.59 -5.30 -7.00
CA ASN A 9 -9.65 -4.75 -7.84
C ASN A 9 -11.01 -4.82 -7.15
N GLU A 10 -11.31 -5.92 -6.46
CA GLU A 10 -12.56 -6.05 -5.70
C GLU A 10 -12.62 -5.05 -4.55
N VAL A 11 -11.53 -4.87 -3.82
CA VAL A 11 -11.44 -3.85 -2.75
C VAL A 11 -11.72 -2.45 -3.28
N VAL A 12 -11.05 -2.03 -4.36
CA VAL A 12 -11.27 -0.70 -4.93
C VAL A 12 -12.65 -0.58 -5.56
N GLY A 13 -13.17 -1.64 -6.19
CA GLY A 13 -14.52 -1.69 -6.72
C GLY A 13 -15.59 -1.47 -5.65
N LEU A 14 -15.47 -2.17 -4.51
CA LEU A 14 -16.35 -1.99 -3.36
C LEU A 14 -16.31 -0.55 -2.82
N LEU A 15 -15.13 0.07 -2.76
CA LEU A 15 -14.99 1.44 -2.27
C LEU A 15 -15.53 2.48 -3.27
N ARG A 16 -15.47 2.20 -4.58
CA ARG A 16 -15.99 3.08 -5.63
C ARG A 16 -17.51 3.23 -5.57
N GLU A 17 -18.23 2.20 -5.15
CA GLU A 17 -19.68 2.23 -5.00
C GLU A 17 -20.16 3.12 -3.83
N ILE A 18 -19.25 3.60 -2.99
CA ILE A 18 -19.57 4.35 -1.77
C ILE A 18 -19.52 5.87 -2.05
N PRO A 19 -20.66 6.59 -1.99
CA PRO A 19 -20.75 7.97 -2.52
C PRO A 19 -20.23 9.06 -1.56
N CYS A 20 -19.49 8.72 -0.49
CA CYS A 20 -19.12 9.71 0.53
C CYS A 20 -17.72 10.30 0.38
N SER A 21 -16.82 9.67 -0.38
CA SER A 21 -15.48 10.18 -0.70
C SER A 21 -14.88 9.38 -1.85
N ASN A 22 -13.77 9.82 -2.43
CA ASN A 22 -12.99 9.00 -3.38
C ASN A 22 -12.41 7.74 -2.71
N GLU A 23 -12.13 6.73 -3.52
CA GLU A 23 -11.72 5.39 -3.09
C GLU A 23 -10.43 5.40 -2.27
N LEU A 24 -9.44 6.20 -2.66
CA LEU A 24 -8.17 6.32 -1.94
C LEU A 24 -8.38 6.85 -0.51
N THR A 25 -9.21 7.88 -0.36
CA THR A 25 -9.52 8.45 0.96
C THR A 25 -10.32 7.46 1.83
N LEU A 26 -11.23 6.71 1.22
CA LEU A 26 -11.96 5.65 1.93
C LEU A 26 -11.00 4.55 2.39
N LEU A 27 -10.07 4.13 1.53
CA LEU A 27 -9.05 3.14 1.84
C LEU A 27 -8.14 3.61 2.98
N GLN A 28 -7.69 4.86 2.96
CA GLN A 28 -6.90 5.46 4.04
C GLN A 28 -7.57 5.37 5.40
N VAL A 29 -8.84 5.79 5.47
CA VAL A 29 -9.62 5.74 6.71
C VAL A 29 -9.85 4.29 7.14
N LEU A 30 -10.14 3.40 6.19
CA LEU A 30 -10.35 1.98 6.46
C LEU A 30 -9.08 1.33 7.03
N LEU A 31 -7.91 1.54 6.42
CA LEU A 31 -6.65 1.01 6.92
C LEU A 31 -6.30 1.59 8.30
N ALA A 32 -6.48 2.90 8.49
CA ALA A 32 -6.25 3.51 9.80
C ALA A 32 -7.14 2.90 10.89
N HIS A 33 -8.43 2.79 10.59
CA HIS A 33 -9.42 2.39 11.58
C HIS A 33 -9.41 0.88 11.85
N SER A 34 -9.41 0.07 10.81
CA SER A 34 -9.62 -1.38 10.90
C SER A 34 -8.32 -2.19 10.88
N TRP A 35 -7.27 -1.71 10.20
CA TRP A 35 -5.99 -2.43 10.15
C TRP A 35 -5.06 -2.03 11.30
N ARG A 36 -4.94 -0.72 11.56
CA ARG A 36 -4.11 -0.20 12.66
C ARG A 36 -4.87 -0.05 13.98
N GLY A 37 -6.18 -0.31 14.00
CA GLY A 37 -7.01 -0.21 15.19
C GLY A 37 -7.09 1.21 15.76
N LEU A 38 -6.88 2.24 14.93
CA LEU A 38 -6.91 3.62 15.40
C LEU A 38 -8.36 4.06 15.63
N GLY A 39 -8.62 4.63 16.80
CA GLY A 39 -9.82 5.39 17.06
C GLY A 39 -9.86 6.69 16.22
N ARG A 40 -11.03 7.32 16.16
CA ARG A 40 -11.29 8.55 15.37
C ARG A 40 -10.21 9.63 15.48
N VAL A 41 -9.74 9.92 16.69
CA VAL A 41 -8.70 10.95 16.95
C VAL A 41 -7.35 10.51 16.37
N GLY A 42 -6.98 9.24 16.55
CA GLY A 42 -5.74 8.67 16.01
C GLY A 42 -5.76 8.70 14.48
N THR A 43 -6.86 8.28 13.86
CA THR A 43 -7.06 8.35 12.40
C THR A 43 -6.97 9.78 11.89
N SER A 44 -7.59 10.75 12.59
CA SER A 44 -7.52 12.17 12.23
C SER A 44 -6.09 12.71 12.21
N LYS A 45 -5.30 12.41 13.25
CA LYS A 45 -3.89 12.80 13.31
C LYS A 45 -3.05 12.12 12.25
N ALA A 46 -3.20 10.80 12.08
CA ALA A 46 -2.42 10.01 11.14
C ALA A 46 -2.66 10.41 9.68
N LEU A 47 -3.90 10.76 9.33
CA LEU A 47 -4.28 11.16 7.98
C LEU A 47 -4.24 12.67 7.74
N LYS A 48 -3.91 13.47 8.77
CA LYS A 48 -3.95 14.95 8.72
C LYS A 48 -5.32 15.49 8.26
N MET A 49 -6.40 14.81 8.65
CA MET A 49 -7.79 15.16 8.31
C MET A 49 -8.52 15.68 9.54
N SER A 50 -9.53 16.54 9.36
CA SER A 50 -10.38 16.95 10.50
C SER A 50 -11.14 15.76 11.09
N GLU A 51 -11.29 15.73 12.41
CA GLU A 51 -12.03 14.65 13.08
C GLU A 51 -13.48 14.55 12.60
N ARG A 52 -14.10 15.67 12.23
CA ARG A 52 -15.46 15.72 11.65
C ARG A 52 -15.52 14.95 10.33
N ARG A 53 -14.50 15.11 9.48
CA ARG A 53 -14.42 14.40 8.19
C ARG A 53 -14.18 12.91 8.40
N VAL A 54 -13.26 12.54 9.30
CA VAL A 54 -13.03 11.14 9.65
C VAL A 54 -14.29 10.47 10.19
N ARG A 55 -15.00 11.13 11.11
CA ARG A 55 -16.28 10.63 11.65
C ARG A 55 -17.28 10.34 10.54
N LYS A 56 -17.50 11.30 9.62
CA LYS A 56 -18.42 11.15 8.50
C LYS A 56 -18.06 9.95 7.62
N ILE A 57 -16.77 9.72 7.37
CA ILE A 57 -16.31 8.58 6.57
C ILE A 57 -16.54 7.26 7.31
N ILE A 58 -16.19 7.18 8.61
CA ILE A 58 -16.44 5.96 9.40
C ILE A 58 -17.93 5.62 9.45
N GLU A 59 -18.79 6.61 9.72
CA GLU A 59 -20.25 6.44 9.72
C GLU A 59 -20.77 5.97 8.36
N CYS A 60 -20.21 6.52 7.28
CA CYS A 60 -20.53 6.09 5.92
C CYS A 60 -20.11 4.64 5.64
N LEU A 61 -18.89 4.24 6.04
CA LEU A 61 -18.41 2.87 5.89
C LEU A 61 -19.28 1.88 6.67
N LYS A 62 -19.79 2.27 7.85
CA LYS A 62 -20.75 1.49 8.63
C LYS A 62 -22.10 1.38 7.94
N ALA A 63 -22.65 2.48 7.44
CA ALA A 63 -23.93 2.50 6.72
C ALA A 63 -23.91 1.59 5.48
N ASN A 64 -22.75 1.47 4.82
CA ASN A 64 -22.54 0.59 3.66
C ASN A 64 -22.10 -0.84 4.04
N LYS A 65 -22.16 -1.20 5.33
CA LYS A 65 -21.80 -2.53 5.85
C LYS A 65 -20.39 -2.98 5.47
N ILE A 66 -19.46 -2.04 5.29
CA ILE A 66 -18.03 -2.34 5.08
C ILE A 66 -17.37 -2.65 6.42
N VAL A 67 -17.69 -1.85 7.42
CA VAL A 67 -17.20 -1.97 8.80
C VAL A 67 -18.41 -2.14 9.72
N ASN A 68 -18.31 -3.00 10.72
CA ASN A 68 -19.36 -3.15 11.74
C ASN A 68 -19.18 -2.15 12.89
N ASP A 69 -20.03 -2.25 13.92
CA ASP A 69 -19.97 -1.32 15.04
C ASP A 69 -18.72 -1.44 15.91
N SER A 70 -18.11 -2.62 15.96
CA SER A 70 -16.85 -2.86 16.67
C SER A 70 -15.61 -2.41 15.89
N GLY A 71 -15.76 -1.94 14.64
CA GLY A 71 -14.66 -1.45 13.81
C GLY A 71 -14.00 -2.53 12.94
N SER A 72 -14.49 -3.76 12.96
CA SER A 72 -14.00 -4.84 12.11
C SER A 72 -14.67 -4.86 10.75
N VAL A 73 -13.93 -5.35 9.75
CA VAL A 73 -14.37 -5.44 8.36
C VAL A 73 -15.33 -6.62 8.16
N ASN A 74 -16.42 -6.39 7.44
CA ASN A 74 -17.45 -7.39 7.15
C ASN A 74 -17.36 -8.00 5.74
N LYS A 75 -16.51 -7.44 4.87
CA LYS A 75 -16.31 -7.92 3.50
C LYS A 75 -15.09 -8.84 3.42
N ASP A 76 -15.28 -10.05 2.89
CA ASP A 76 -14.25 -11.09 2.86
C ASP A 76 -12.97 -10.65 2.13
N SER A 77 -13.07 -9.97 1.00
CA SER A 77 -11.90 -9.55 0.22
C SER A 77 -11.10 -8.45 0.91
N LEU A 78 -11.78 -7.53 1.61
CA LEU A 78 -11.11 -6.56 2.48
C LEU A 78 -10.49 -7.24 3.70
N LYS A 79 -11.19 -8.17 4.34
CA LYS A 79 -10.66 -8.93 5.47
C LYS A 79 -9.41 -9.72 5.07
N LYS A 80 -9.46 -10.40 3.92
CA LYS A 80 -8.33 -11.09 3.30
C LYS A 80 -7.14 -10.15 3.07
N LEU A 81 -7.38 -8.95 2.53
CA LEU A 81 -6.34 -7.92 2.37
C LEU A 81 -5.68 -7.58 3.71
N LEU A 82 -6.48 -7.30 4.75
CA LEU A 82 -5.97 -6.90 6.07
C LEU A 82 -5.24 -8.03 6.80
N ASP A 83 -5.71 -9.27 6.65
CA ASP A 83 -5.17 -10.45 7.35
C ASP A 83 -3.88 -10.97 6.68
N ILE A 84 -3.76 -10.85 5.35
CA ILE A 84 -2.63 -11.40 4.60
C ILE A 84 -1.51 -10.38 4.43
N LEU A 85 -1.83 -9.12 4.15
CA LEU A 85 -0.82 -8.11 3.82
C LEU A 85 0.03 -7.79 5.07
N LYS A 86 1.33 -7.99 4.93
CA LYS A 86 2.35 -7.55 5.86
C LYS A 86 3.16 -6.45 5.19
N VAL A 87 3.42 -5.39 5.95
CA VAL A 87 4.31 -4.31 5.53
C VAL A 87 5.48 -4.27 6.50
N LYS A 88 6.68 -4.56 5.98
CA LYS A 88 7.93 -4.42 6.74
C LYS A 88 8.55 -3.09 6.34
N THR A 89 8.81 -2.22 7.32
CA THR A 89 9.44 -0.91 7.11
C THR A 89 10.81 -0.87 7.79
N ILE A 90 11.83 -0.45 7.04
CA ILE A 90 13.21 -0.33 7.51
C ILE A 90 13.65 1.11 7.26
N LYS A 91 14.14 1.79 8.30
CA LYS A 91 14.79 3.09 8.13
C LYS A 91 16.30 2.88 8.00
N THR A 92 16.87 3.41 6.94
CA THR A 92 18.32 3.35 6.67
C THR A 92 19.06 4.50 7.38
N ASP A 93 20.36 4.34 7.57
CA ASP A 93 21.23 5.39 8.14
C ASP A 93 21.27 6.66 7.29
N LYS A 94 20.95 6.56 6.00
CA LYS A 94 20.85 7.70 5.07
C LYS A 94 19.52 8.43 5.15
N GLY A 95 18.66 8.08 6.11
CA GLY A 95 17.35 8.70 6.32
C GLY A 95 16.27 8.22 5.36
N LEU A 96 16.56 7.23 4.50
CA LEU A 96 15.60 6.64 3.59
C LEU A 96 14.76 5.57 4.28
N TYR A 97 13.56 5.35 3.77
CA TYR A 97 12.66 4.30 4.24
C TYR A 97 12.51 3.23 3.18
N ILE A 98 12.66 1.97 3.53
CA ILE A 98 12.42 0.83 2.65
C ILE A 98 11.20 0.12 3.18
N THR A 99 10.16 0.01 2.37
CA THR A 99 8.97 -0.77 2.69
C THR A 99 8.88 -1.98 1.79
N ALA A 100 8.53 -3.12 2.36
CA ALA A 100 8.21 -4.32 1.61
C ALA A 100 6.78 -4.76 1.89
N TYR A 101 5.98 -4.87 0.83
CA TYR A 101 4.59 -5.32 0.84
C TYR A 101 4.56 -6.81 0.45
N THR A 102 4.20 -7.68 1.39
CA THR A 102 4.30 -9.15 1.24
C THR A 102 3.16 -9.87 1.96
N PRO A 103 2.72 -11.07 1.53
CA PRO A 103 3.07 -11.74 0.27
C PRO A 103 2.16 -11.32 -0.88
N LEU A 104 2.77 -11.01 -2.03
CA LEU A 104 2.09 -10.74 -3.30
C LEU A 104 2.25 -11.94 -4.26
N SER A 105 1.27 -12.15 -5.13
CA SER A 105 1.37 -13.22 -6.14
C SER A 105 2.45 -12.92 -7.18
N LYS A 106 3.07 -13.98 -7.70
CA LYS A 106 4.09 -13.87 -8.75
C LYS A 106 3.60 -13.06 -9.96
N ASN A 107 2.38 -13.33 -10.44
CA ASN A 107 1.78 -12.61 -11.57
C ASN A 107 1.64 -11.10 -11.29
N LEU A 108 1.23 -10.72 -10.07
CA LEU A 108 1.13 -9.31 -9.69
C LEU A 108 2.50 -8.62 -9.68
N LEU A 109 3.54 -9.32 -9.19
CA LEU A 109 4.90 -8.79 -9.14
C LEU A 109 5.53 -8.68 -10.53
N GLU A 110 5.32 -9.67 -11.42
CA GLU A 110 5.79 -9.62 -12.81
C GLU A 110 5.10 -8.50 -13.60
N MET A 111 3.81 -8.28 -13.37
CA MET A 111 3.07 -7.13 -13.91
C MET A 111 3.66 -5.80 -13.39
N ALA A 112 3.85 -5.68 -12.07
CA ALA A 112 4.46 -4.49 -11.47
C ALA A 112 5.85 -4.21 -12.03
N ALA A 113 6.68 -5.24 -12.23
CA ALA A 113 8.03 -5.11 -12.78
C ALA A 113 8.02 -4.65 -14.25
N SER A 114 7.15 -5.23 -15.08
CA SER A 114 7.06 -4.87 -16.50
C SER A 114 6.50 -3.46 -16.73
N ARG A 115 5.66 -2.96 -15.81
CA ARG A 115 5.01 -1.64 -15.87
C ARG A 115 5.48 -0.70 -14.75
N ILE A 116 6.75 -0.81 -14.35
CA ILE A 116 7.30 -0.08 -13.20
C ILE A 116 7.17 1.44 -13.30
N VAL A 117 7.24 2.00 -14.51
CA VAL A 117 7.12 3.44 -14.75
C VAL A 117 5.70 3.91 -14.48
N GLU A 118 4.71 3.16 -14.96
CA GLU A 118 3.31 3.46 -14.73
C GLU A 118 2.92 3.31 -13.26
N LEU A 119 3.44 2.27 -12.59
CA LEU A 119 3.29 2.14 -11.14
C LEU A 119 3.87 3.35 -10.40
N ARG A 120 5.06 3.82 -10.80
CA ARG A 120 5.67 5.03 -10.24
C ARG A 120 4.77 6.25 -10.44
N ASP A 121 4.19 6.42 -11.62
CA ASP A 121 3.33 7.57 -11.92
C ASP A 121 2.09 7.56 -11.02
N TYR A 122 1.45 6.41 -10.82
CA TYR A 122 0.35 6.28 -9.85
C TYR A 122 0.77 6.62 -8.42
N LEU A 123 1.94 6.14 -7.98
CA LEU A 123 2.47 6.47 -6.65
C LEU A 123 2.76 7.96 -6.48
N VAL A 124 3.34 8.61 -7.50
CA VAL A 124 3.63 10.04 -7.49
C VAL A 124 2.35 10.86 -7.43
N ILE A 125 1.34 10.50 -8.23
CA ILE A 125 0.02 11.13 -8.19
C ILE A 125 -0.62 10.96 -6.81
N GLY A 126 -0.61 9.74 -6.27
CA GLY A 126 -1.23 9.43 -4.98
C GLY A 126 -0.52 10.06 -3.78
N THR A 127 0.80 10.20 -3.82
CA THR A 127 1.58 10.87 -2.76
C THR A 127 1.62 12.39 -2.92
N GLY A 128 1.28 12.92 -4.10
CA GLY A 128 1.30 14.35 -4.39
C GLY A 128 2.69 14.97 -4.54
N SER A 129 3.75 14.14 -4.60
CA SER A 129 5.12 14.64 -4.77
C SER A 129 6.02 13.65 -5.51
N SER A 130 6.68 14.14 -6.56
CA SER A 130 7.60 13.37 -7.39
C SER A 130 8.92 13.03 -6.70
N SER A 131 9.26 13.71 -5.60
CA SER A 131 10.49 13.47 -4.84
C SER A 131 10.31 12.42 -3.74
N THR A 132 9.09 11.94 -3.48
CA THR A 132 8.81 11.02 -2.38
C THR A 132 9.32 9.61 -2.66
N VAL A 133 9.04 9.09 -3.86
CA VAL A 133 9.46 7.76 -4.31
C VAL A 133 10.88 7.86 -4.87
N TRP A 134 11.83 7.14 -4.26
CA TRP A 134 13.19 7.08 -4.78
C TRP A 134 13.35 5.94 -5.79
N MET A 135 12.96 4.72 -5.40
CA MET A 135 13.09 3.52 -6.25
C MET A 135 11.97 2.53 -5.96
N ILE A 136 11.61 1.72 -6.96
CA ILE A 136 10.63 0.64 -6.84
C ILE A 136 11.28 -0.64 -7.35
N GLY A 137 11.19 -1.70 -6.57
CA GLY A 137 11.71 -3.02 -6.89
C GLY A 137 10.70 -4.11 -6.56
N VAL A 138 11.00 -5.32 -7.03
CA VAL A 138 10.22 -6.53 -6.77
C VAL A 138 11.16 -7.64 -6.31
N SER A 139 10.67 -8.52 -5.47
CA SER A 139 11.36 -9.75 -5.06
C SER A 139 10.45 -10.93 -5.39
N LEU A 140 10.88 -11.78 -6.31
CA LEU A 140 10.15 -13.01 -6.71
C LEU A 140 10.56 -14.25 -5.90
N GLY A 141 11.29 -14.05 -4.79
CA GLY A 141 11.81 -15.11 -3.93
C GLY A 141 13.27 -15.48 -4.22
N SER A 142 13.90 -16.17 -3.27
CA SER A 142 15.28 -16.65 -3.38
C SER A 142 15.40 -17.77 -4.42
N PRO A 143 16.46 -17.78 -5.26
CA PRO A 143 17.72 -17.04 -5.12
C PRO A 143 17.77 -15.67 -5.85
N GLY A 144 16.63 -15.07 -6.23
CA GLY A 144 16.59 -13.91 -7.15
C GLY A 144 16.89 -12.53 -6.55
N GLY A 145 16.95 -12.41 -5.22
CA GLY A 145 17.13 -11.12 -4.54
C GLY A 145 16.01 -10.10 -4.88
N ILE A 146 16.24 -8.84 -4.51
CA ILE A 146 15.36 -7.74 -4.91
C ILE A 146 15.87 -7.16 -6.23
N MET A 147 15.01 -7.15 -7.24
CA MET A 147 15.27 -6.53 -8.54
C MET A 147 14.67 -5.13 -8.55
N PHE A 148 15.43 -4.12 -8.96
CA PHE A 148 14.94 -2.76 -9.19
C PHE A 148 14.98 -2.46 -10.70
N PRO A 149 13.89 -2.69 -11.44
CA PRO A 149 13.87 -2.49 -12.88
C PRO A 149 14.19 -1.04 -13.24
N ARG A 150 15.06 -0.85 -14.25
CA ARG A 150 15.46 0.47 -14.77
C ARG A 150 16.23 1.36 -13.78
N VAL A 151 16.80 0.78 -12.72
CA VAL A 151 17.70 1.47 -11.80
C VAL A 151 19.12 0.91 -11.98
N PRO A 152 20.15 1.77 -12.13
CA PRO A 152 21.53 1.32 -12.18
C PRO A 152 21.95 0.55 -10.91
N THR A 153 22.73 -0.51 -11.08
CA THR A 153 23.09 -1.45 -9.99
C THR A 153 23.83 -0.78 -8.83
N ASP A 154 24.69 0.19 -9.10
CA ASP A 154 25.43 0.98 -8.13
C ASP A 154 24.49 1.71 -7.14
N TYR A 155 23.39 2.28 -7.65
CA TYR A 155 22.37 2.92 -6.80
C TYR A 155 21.61 1.91 -5.94
N VAL A 156 21.35 0.73 -6.49
CA VAL A 156 20.65 -0.35 -5.76
C VAL A 156 21.50 -0.86 -4.61
N GLU A 157 22.78 -1.15 -4.87
CA GLU A 157 23.74 -1.59 -3.85
C GLU A 157 23.89 -0.55 -2.74
N GLU A 158 23.95 0.74 -3.12
CA GLU A 158 24.04 1.83 -2.17
C GLU A 158 22.81 1.91 -1.24
N ALA A 159 21.61 1.70 -1.79
CA ALA A 159 20.35 1.79 -1.05
C ALA A 159 20.11 0.57 -0.15
N LEU A 160 20.52 -0.63 -0.58
CA LEU A 160 20.32 -1.89 0.14
C LEU A 160 21.47 -2.23 1.10
N LYS A 161 22.53 -1.40 1.15
CA LYS A 161 23.68 -1.64 2.02
C LYS A 161 23.24 -1.80 3.49
N GLY A 162 23.50 -2.97 4.07
CA GLY A 162 23.15 -3.29 5.45
C GLY A 162 21.68 -3.70 5.68
N VAL A 163 20.89 -3.86 4.62
CA VAL A 163 19.49 -4.29 4.72
C VAL A 163 19.42 -5.81 4.74
N ASN A 164 18.88 -6.39 5.83
CA ASN A 164 18.56 -7.82 5.85
C ASN A 164 17.35 -8.10 4.95
N GLN A 165 17.58 -8.86 3.87
CA GLN A 165 16.57 -9.21 2.87
C GLN A 165 15.74 -10.46 3.26
N GLU A 166 16.01 -11.07 4.40
CA GLU A 166 15.22 -12.18 4.93
C GLU A 166 13.76 -11.76 5.18
N GLY A 167 12.82 -12.58 4.71
CA GLY A 167 11.38 -12.32 4.80
C GLY A 167 10.86 -11.32 3.77
N LEU A 168 11.65 -10.96 2.76
CA LEU A 168 11.25 -10.09 1.65
C LEU A 168 10.86 -10.87 0.39
N GLU A 169 10.62 -12.18 0.50
CA GLU A 169 10.16 -12.98 -0.63
C GLU A 169 8.77 -12.56 -1.09
N ASN A 170 8.53 -12.63 -2.39
CA ASN A 170 7.25 -12.31 -3.00
C ASN A 170 6.74 -10.93 -2.58
N SER A 171 7.60 -9.91 -2.69
CA SER A 171 7.31 -8.58 -2.20
C SER A 171 7.49 -7.50 -3.25
N LEU A 172 6.65 -6.48 -3.17
CA LEU A 172 6.93 -5.18 -3.79
C LEU A 172 7.75 -4.38 -2.78
N VAL A 173 8.92 -3.91 -3.20
CA VAL A 173 9.84 -3.15 -2.37
C VAL A 173 9.88 -1.72 -2.87
N ILE A 174 9.67 -0.75 -1.99
CA ILE A 174 9.71 0.68 -2.34
C ILE A 174 10.69 1.38 -1.42
N VAL A 175 11.57 2.18 -2.00
CA VAL A 175 12.48 3.06 -1.26
C VAL A 175 11.94 4.48 -1.35
N TRP A 176 11.72 5.08 -0.19
CA TRP A 176 11.14 6.40 -0.02
C TRP A 176 12.14 7.38 0.61
N ARG A 177 12.05 8.65 0.22
CA ARG A 177 12.78 9.73 0.89
C ARG A 177 12.12 10.18 2.19
N VAL A 178 10.79 10.10 2.23
CA VAL A 178 9.94 10.34 3.39
C VAL A 178 8.88 9.26 3.36
N TYR A 179 8.40 8.81 4.51
CA TYR A 179 7.36 7.78 4.58
C TYR A 179 6.28 8.13 5.59
N GLU A 180 5.04 8.27 5.10
CA GLU A 180 3.85 8.49 5.92
C GLU A 180 3.01 7.20 5.90
N GLU A 181 3.27 6.31 6.85
CA GLU A 181 2.84 4.90 6.86
C GLU A 181 1.46 4.64 6.25
N ILE A 182 0.38 5.06 6.91
CA ILE A 182 -0.98 4.72 6.46
C ILE A 182 -1.33 5.38 5.12
N ILE A 183 -0.87 6.61 4.91
CA ILE A 183 -1.14 7.34 3.67
C ILE A 183 -0.43 6.65 2.52
N PHE A 184 0.85 6.29 2.67
CA PHE A 184 1.62 5.72 1.57
C PHE A 184 1.28 4.25 1.35
N ASP A 185 0.98 3.49 2.40
CA ASP A 185 0.44 2.13 2.29
C ASP A 185 -0.85 2.10 1.46
N SER A 186 -1.78 3.01 1.75
CA SER A 186 -3.02 3.13 0.97
C SER A 186 -2.76 3.48 -0.50
N VAL A 187 -1.78 4.37 -0.76
CA VAL A 187 -1.40 4.78 -2.11
C VAL A 187 -0.80 3.61 -2.88
N VAL A 188 0.04 2.80 -2.25
CA VAL A 188 0.61 1.60 -2.86
C VAL A 188 -0.46 0.61 -3.26
N LEU A 189 -1.38 0.28 -2.33
CA LEU A 189 -2.46 -0.66 -2.61
C LEU A 189 -3.41 -0.16 -3.70
N TYR A 190 -3.76 1.13 -3.65
CA TYR A 190 -4.56 1.75 -4.69
C TYR A 190 -3.85 1.76 -6.05
N SER A 191 -2.55 2.08 -6.07
CA SER A 191 -1.76 2.11 -7.31
C SER A 191 -1.61 0.72 -7.93
N LEU A 192 -1.43 -0.32 -7.12
CA LEU A 192 -1.44 -1.69 -7.59
C LEU A 192 -2.81 -2.08 -8.17
N ALA A 193 -3.91 -1.66 -7.56
CA ALA A 193 -5.25 -1.88 -8.12
C ALA A 193 -5.44 -1.16 -9.46
N GLN A 194 -4.96 0.09 -9.60
CA GLN A 194 -5.01 0.81 -10.88
C GLN A 194 -4.18 0.10 -11.96
N LEU A 195 -3.02 -0.43 -11.60
CA LEU A 195 -2.18 -1.21 -12.50
C LEU A 195 -2.87 -2.51 -12.95
N CYS A 196 -3.54 -3.20 -12.02
CA CYS A 196 -4.33 -4.40 -12.30
C CYS A 196 -5.54 -4.12 -13.20
N ALA A 197 -6.18 -2.95 -13.08
CA ALA A 197 -7.36 -2.58 -13.86
C ALA A 197 -7.05 -2.08 -15.29
N SER A 198 -5.81 -1.65 -15.52
CA SER A 198 -5.31 -1.19 -16.82
C SER A 198 -4.60 -2.30 -17.61
N SER A 199 -4.68 -3.54 -17.15
CA SER A 199 -4.06 -4.73 -17.75
C SER A 199 -5.02 -5.49 -18.67
#